data_AF-X1NVW5-F1
#
_entry.id   AF-X1NVW5-F1
#
_cell.length_a   1.000
_cell.length_b   1.000
_cell.length_c   1.000
_cell.angle_alpha   90.00
_cell.angle_beta   90.00
_cell.angle_gamma   90.00
#
_symmetry.space_group_name_H-M   'P 1'
#
loop_
_entity.id
_entity.type
_entity.pdbx_description
1 polymer ?
#
loop_
_entity_poly.entity_id
_entity_poly.type
_entity_poly.pdbx_seq_one_letter_code
_entity_poly.pdbx_strand_id
1 'polypeptide(L)'
;MGNYPTAYRNLRYILEMIPQAYYINTKYPALTLDKQIEKTREIEEHIFGWNIVSSTLGKVLDKTGEEIRATFKPLWDDLNKYSYPSVRQMDLVAEQDFSALVTDSFNENLARELLIVTDKVFDIVYAIVLKRFPKVISLARQYEFIEEWQECLPNTI
;
A
#
# COMPACT_ATOMS: atom_id res chain seq x y z
N MET A 1 -20.87 -2.09 -10.87
CA MET A 1 -20.42 -0.74 -10.47
C MET A 1 -19.02 -0.76 -9.83
N GLY A 2 -18.03 -0.10 -10.43
CA GLY A 2 -16.66 -0.01 -9.87
C GLY A 2 -16.46 1.30 -9.12
N ASN A 3 -16.35 1.27 -7.79
CA ASN A 3 -16.04 2.47 -7.00
C ASN A 3 -14.51 2.66 -6.90
N TYR A 4 -13.90 3.03 -8.04
CA TYR A 4 -12.44 3.17 -8.16
C TYR A 4 -11.84 4.15 -7.12
N PRO A 5 -12.42 5.34 -6.85
CA PRO A 5 -11.87 6.22 -5.82
C PRO A 5 -11.82 5.58 -4.43
N THR A 6 -12.86 4.82 -4.06
CA THR A 6 -12.87 4.09 -2.79
C THR A 6 -11.81 2.99 -2.76
N ALA A 7 -11.60 2.29 -3.88
CA ALA A 7 -10.55 1.27 -3.99
C ALA A 7 -9.14 1.88 -3.81
N TYR A 8 -8.83 2.98 -4.51
CA TYR A 8 -7.55 3.69 -4.33
C TYR A 8 -7.35 4.18 -2.89
N ARG A 9 -8.39 4.75 -2.27
CA ARG A 9 -8.36 5.16 -0.87
C ARG A 9 -8.06 3.98 0.06
N ASN A 10 -8.69 2.83 -0.16
CA ASN A 10 -8.46 1.62 0.63
C ASN A 10 -7.03 1.09 0.44
N LEU A 11 -6.51 1.06 -0.80
CA LEU A 11 -5.14 0.67 -1.09
C LEU A 11 -4.13 1.61 -0.41
N ARG A 12 -4.39 2.92 -0.41
CA ARG A 12 -3.60 3.89 0.35
C ARG A 12 -3.57 3.55 1.83
N TYR A 13 -4.73 3.28 2.43
CA TYR A 13 -4.82 2.91 3.84
C TYR A 13 -4.04 1.63 4.14
N ILE A 14 -4.16 0.60 3.30
CA ILE A 14 -3.39 -0.65 3.45
C ILE A 14 -1.88 -0.36 3.42
N LEU A 15 -1.44 0.45 2.45
CA LEU A 15 -0.03 0.81 2.29
C LEU A 15 0.51 1.64 3.46
N GLU A 16 -0.33 2.29 4.26
CA GLU A 16 0.08 3.00 5.48
C GLU A 16 0.06 2.08 6.72
N MET A 17 -1.04 1.33 6.89
CA MET A 17 -1.27 0.49 8.07
C MET A 17 -0.28 -0.67 8.18
N ILE A 18 0.09 -1.31 7.07
CA ILE A 18 1.01 -2.46 7.09
C ILE A 18 2.43 -2.04 7.53
N PRO A 19 3.05 -0.99 6.95
CA PRO A 19 4.30 -0.44 7.46
C PRO A 19 4.24 0.01 8.92
N GLN A 20 3.14 0.64 9.33
CA GLN A 20 2.95 1.07 10.71
C GLN A 20 2.89 -0.12 11.68
N ALA A 21 2.12 -1.15 11.36
CA ALA A 21 2.07 -2.38 12.14
C ALA A 21 3.44 -3.06 12.21
N TYR A 22 4.20 -3.08 11.12
CA TYR A 22 5.57 -3.59 11.11
C TYR A 22 6.50 -2.77 12.00
N TYR A 23 6.42 -1.44 11.91
CA TYR A 23 7.21 -0.53 12.73
C TYR A 23 6.97 -0.76 14.23
N ILE A 24 5.70 -0.81 14.64
CA ILE A 24 5.29 -1.02 16.04
C ILE A 24 5.77 -2.39 16.53
N ASN A 25 5.52 -3.45 15.76
CA ASN A 25 5.95 -4.80 16.11
C ASN A 25 7.46 -4.94 16.23
N THR A 26 8.22 -4.20 15.42
CA THR A 26 9.69 -4.24 15.44
C THR A 26 10.26 -3.43 16.59
N LYS A 27 9.69 -2.26 16.87
CA LYS A 27 10.19 -1.34 17.90
C LYS A 27 9.72 -1.71 19.31
N TYR A 28 8.54 -2.32 19.43
CA TYR A 28 7.92 -2.68 20.70
C TYR A 28 7.47 -4.16 20.74
N PRO A 29 8.39 -5.13 20.54
CA PRO A 29 8.05 -6.54 20.42
C PRO A 29 7.54 -7.18 21.72
N ALA A 30 7.84 -6.57 22.88
CA ALA A 30 7.45 -7.07 24.19
C ALA A 30 6.05 -6.60 24.65
N LEU A 31 5.42 -5.68 23.90
CA LEU A 31 4.08 -5.21 24.22
C LEU A 31 3.04 -6.25 23.81
N THR A 32 1.95 -6.35 24.58
CA THR A 32 0.75 -7.07 24.16
C THR A 32 0.11 -6.38 22.97
N LEU A 33 -0.72 -7.10 22.22
CA LEU A 33 -1.42 -6.53 21.06
C LEU A 33 -2.20 -5.26 21.41
N ASP A 34 -2.93 -5.25 22.53
CA ASP A 34 -3.70 -4.06 22.96
C ASP A 34 -2.78 -2.85 23.19
N LYS A 35 -1.63 -3.05 23.85
CA LYS A 35 -0.64 -1.99 24.08
C LYS A 35 0.04 -1.53 22.79
N GLN A 36 0.20 -2.43 21.81
CA GLN A 36 0.69 -2.07 20.49
C GLN A 36 -0.32 -1.20 19.73
N ILE A 37 -1.63 -1.49 19.84
CA ILE A 37 -2.69 -0.66 19.27
C ILE A 37 -2.69 0.73 19.92
N GLU A 38 -2.54 0.81 21.25
CA GLU A 38 -2.40 2.10 21.95
C GLU A 38 -1.18 2.88 21.46
N LYS A 39 0.00 2.24 21.35
CA LYS A 39 1.20 2.89 20.80
C LYS A 39 1.09 3.30 19.35
N THR A 40 0.28 2.58 18.57
CA THR A 40 -0.01 2.96 17.18
C THR A 40 -0.66 4.34 17.14
N ARG A 41 -1.68 4.57 17.99
CA ARG A 41 -2.38 5.86 18.09
C ARG A 41 -1.46 7.00 18.55
N GLU A 42 -0.61 6.75 19.55
CA GLU A 42 0.35 7.77 20.01
C GLU A 42 1.37 8.14 18.91
N ILE A 43 1.81 7.16 18.12
CA ILE A 43 2.80 7.41 17.06
C ILE A 43 2.17 8.12 15.87
N GLU A 44 0.88 7.92 15.58
CA GLU A 44 0.17 8.70 14.55
C GLU A 44 0.25 10.20 14.79
N GLU A 45 0.33 10.64 16.05
CA GLU A 45 0.49 12.05 16.39
C GLU A 45 1.84 12.64 15.97
N HIS A 46 2.86 11.81 15.71
CA HIS A 46 4.25 12.28 15.52
C HIS A 46 4.89 11.75 14.23
N ILE A 47 4.51 10.57 13.77
CA ILE A 47 5.05 9.89 12.60
C ILE A 47 3.89 9.20 11.86
N PHE A 48 3.40 9.84 10.81
CA PHE A 48 2.30 9.33 9.97
C PHE A 48 2.62 9.47 8.48
N GLY A 49 1.82 8.85 7.62
CA GLY A 49 1.89 9.00 6.17
C GLY A 49 3.20 8.51 5.57
N TRP A 50 3.72 9.28 4.62
CA TRP A 50 4.91 8.88 3.85
C TRP A 50 6.15 8.59 4.71
N ASN A 51 6.29 9.26 5.87
CA ASN A 51 7.47 9.12 6.71
C ASN A 51 7.57 7.72 7.34
N ILE A 52 6.45 7.15 7.80
CA ILE A 52 6.44 5.80 8.37
C ILE A 52 6.60 4.74 7.27
N VAL A 53 5.98 4.98 6.11
CA VAL A 53 6.10 4.09 4.94
C VAL A 53 7.54 4.05 4.46
N SER A 54 8.14 5.20 4.11
CA SER A 54 9.50 5.26 3.58
C SER A 54 10.55 4.70 4.53
N SER A 55 10.47 5.04 5.83
CA SER A 55 11.42 4.52 6.82
C SER A 55 11.29 3.01 7.04
N THR A 56 10.08 2.46 6.94
CA THR A 56 9.85 1.02 7.04
C THR A 56 10.35 0.28 5.81
N LEU A 57 10.04 0.79 4.61
CA LEU A 57 10.49 0.17 3.36
C LEU A 57 12.01 0.17 3.24
N GLY A 58 12.69 1.23 3.67
CA GLY A 58 14.16 1.28 3.70
C GLY A 58 14.75 0.14 4.53
N LYS A 59 14.13 -0.19 5.68
CA LYS A 59 14.56 -1.31 6.54
C LYS A 59 14.21 -2.68 5.97
N VAL A 60 13.04 -2.81 5.35
CA VAL A 60 12.54 -4.10 4.83
C VAL A 60 13.37 -4.51 3.61
N LEU A 61 13.59 -3.58 2.69
CA LEU A 61 14.25 -3.79 1.41
C LEU A 61 15.76 -3.52 1.44
N ASP A 62 16.30 -3.07 2.58
CA ASP A 62 17.71 -2.69 2.73
C ASP A 62 18.17 -1.64 1.69
N LYS A 63 17.36 -0.58 1.56
CA LYS A 63 17.55 0.50 0.58
C LYS A 63 17.67 1.86 1.26
N THR A 64 18.39 2.77 0.62
CA THR A 64 18.52 4.15 1.07
C THR A 64 17.20 4.92 0.94
N GLY A 65 17.06 6.02 1.68
CA GLY A 65 15.88 6.87 1.59
C GLY A 65 15.65 7.47 0.21
N GLU A 66 16.72 7.73 -0.55
CA GLU A 66 16.65 8.23 -1.93
C GLU A 66 16.11 7.17 -2.88
N GLU A 67 16.60 5.93 -2.80
CA GLU A 67 16.10 4.81 -3.61
C GLU A 67 14.63 4.53 -3.29
N ILE A 68 14.26 4.49 -2.01
CA ILE A 68 12.86 4.29 -1.60
C ILE A 68 11.97 5.41 -2.14
N ARG A 69 12.43 6.66 -2.09
CA ARG A 69 11.70 7.79 -2.63
C ARG A 69 11.55 7.67 -4.15
N ALA A 70 12.62 7.38 -4.88
CA ALA A 70 12.58 7.25 -6.33
C ALA A 70 11.62 6.13 -6.77
N THR A 71 11.64 4.99 -6.08
CA THR A 71 10.83 3.82 -6.46
C THR A 71 9.37 3.93 -6.00
N PHE A 72 9.12 4.35 -4.76
CA PHE A 72 7.79 4.19 -4.13
C PHE A 72 7.01 5.50 -3.95
N LYS A 73 7.67 6.67 -4.01
CA LYS A 73 6.96 7.96 -3.91
C LYS A 73 5.94 8.18 -5.03
N PRO A 74 6.22 7.80 -6.30
CA PRO A 74 5.22 7.92 -7.37
C PRO A 74 3.94 7.14 -7.08
N LEU A 75 4.05 5.90 -6.57
CA LEU A 75 2.90 5.09 -6.17
C LEU A 75 2.12 5.73 -5.02
N TRP A 76 2.84 6.20 -3.99
CA TRP A 76 2.22 6.90 -2.87
C TRP A 76 1.46 8.16 -3.30
N ASP A 77 2.02 8.94 -4.23
CA ASP A 77 1.38 10.15 -4.74
C ASP A 77 0.17 9.82 -5.60
N ASP A 78 0.24 8.76 -6.40
CA ASP A 78 -0.90 8.28 -7.19
C ASP A 78 -2.07 7.83 -6.31
N LEU A 79 -1.80 7.05 -5.27
CA LEU A 79 -2.76 6.64 -4.25
C LEU A 79 -3.39 7.84 -3.51
N ASN A 80 -2.64 8.93 -3.32
CA ASN A 80 -3.16 10.12 -2.66
C ASN A 80 -4.03 11.02 -3.54
N LYS A 81 -4.02 10.86 -4.87
CA LYS A 81 -4.89 11.63 -5.77
C LYS A 81 -6.37 11.44 -5.46
N TYR A 82 -6.73 10.28 -4.92
CA TYR A 82 -8.09 9.85 -4.61
C TYR A 82 -8.39 9.80 -3.10
N SER A 83 -7.40 10.09 -2.23
CA SER A 83 -7.57 10.07 -0.76
C SER A 83 -8.10 11.39 -0.20
N TYR A 84 -7.87 12.50 -0.92
CA TYR A 84 -8.59 13.75 -0.74
C TYR A 84 -9.60 13.92 -1.88
N PRO A 85 -10.77 14.53 -1.66
CA PRO A 85 -11.57 15.06 -2.75
C PRO A 85 -10.77 16.20 -3.38
N SER A 86 -9.82 15.86 -4.24
CA SER A 86 -8.96 16.84 -4.88
C SER A 86 -9.80 17.63 -5.87
N VAL A 87 -9.41 18.88 -6.11
CA VAL A 87 -10.02 19.79 -7.10
C VAL A 87 -10.22 19.10 -8.47
N ARG A 88 -9.44 18.07 -8.80
CA ARG A 88 -9.66 17.24 -10.01
C ARG A 88 -10.94 16.40 -9.99
N GLN A 89 -11.43 15.96 -8.83
CA GLN A 89 -12.77 15.37 -8.72
C GLN A 89 -13.86 16.44 -8.91
N MET A 90 -13.60 17.72 -8.64
CA MET A 90 -14.51 18.80 -8.99
C MET A 90 -14.39 19.20 -10.46
N ASP A 91 -13.20 19.21 -11.05
CA ASP A 91 -12.98 19.53 -12.47
C ASP A 91 -13.49 18.40 -13.39
N LEU A 92 -13.33 17.13 -13.00
CA LEU A 92 -13.97 15.99 -13.67
C LEU A 92 -15.50 16.04 -13.60
N VAL A 93 -16.06 16.67 -12.56
CA VAL A 93 -17.51 16.84 -12.36
C VAL A 93 -18.02 18.12 -13.02
N ALA A 94 -17.15 19.11 -13.27
CA ALA A 94 -17.50 20.39 -13.86
C ALA A 94 -17.33 20.42 -15.38
N GLU A 95 -16.40 19.65 -15.95
CA GLU A 95 -16.13 19.65 -17.40
C GLU A 95 -16.67 18.42 -18.15
N GLN A 96 -17.03 17.33 -17.46
CA GLN A 96 -17.64 16.16 -18.09
C GLN A 96 -19.00 15.86 -17.47
N ASP A 97 -20.01 15.99 -18.33
CA ASP A 97 -21.33 15.37 -18.31
C ASP A 97 -21.59 14.49 -17.08
N PHE A 98 -22.61 14.87 -16.31
CA PHE A 98 -23.08 14.20 -15.09
C PHE A 98 -23.47 12.73 -15.27
N SER A 99 -23.36 12.19 -16.48
CA SER A 99 -23.33 10.77 -16.74
C SER A 99 -22.23 10.07 -15.92
N ALA A 100 -21.02 10.62 -15.75
CA ALA A 100 -19.94 9.92 -15.02
C ALA A 100 -20.18 9.72 -13.50
N LEU A 101 -21.05 10.52 -12.88
CA LEU A 101 -21.47 10.35 -11.48
C LEU A 101 -22.67 9.40 -11.32
N VAL A 102 -23.36 9.07 -12.42
CA VAL A 102 -24.57 8.23 -12.47
C VAL A 102 -24.47 7.13 -13.53
N THR A 103 -23.27 6.81 -14.04
CA THR A 103 -23.10 5.67 -14.92
C THR A 103 -22.46 4.52 -14.16
N ASP A 104 -23.25 3.47 -14.07
CA ASP A 104 -22.87 2.06 -13.92
C ASP A 104 -21.89 1.57 -15.01
N SER A 105 -21.13 2.48 -15.65
CA SER A 105 -20.20 2.19 -16.74
C SER A 105 -18.85 1.76 -16.19
N PHE A 106 -18.58 0.47 -16.30
CA PHE A 106 -17.23 -0.06 -16.19
C PHE A 106 -16.27 0.74 -17.09
N ASN A 107 -15.21 1.29 -16.50
CA ASN A 107 -14.11 1.92 -17.23
C ASN A 107 -12.93 0.95 -17.25
N GLU A 108 -12.68 0.35 -18.40
CA GLU A 108 -11.65 -0.67 -18.57
C GLU A 108 -10.25 -0.14 -18.24
N ASN A 109 -9.93 1.09 -18.63
CA ASN A 109 -8.64 1.70 -18.37
C ASN A 109 -8.42 1.90 -16.87
N LEU A 110 -9.41 2.48 -16.17
CA LEU A 110 -9.35 2.64 -14.70
C LEU A 110 -9.31 1.29 -13.98
N ALA A 111 -9.99 0.26 -14.50
CA ALA A 111 -9.92 -1.08 -13.94
C ALA A 111 -8.51 -1.68 -14.10
N ARG A 112 -7.90 -1.57 -15.28
CA ARG A 112 -6.53 -2.04 -15.54
C ARG A 112 -5.51 -1.29 -14.70
N GLU A 113 -5.62 0.02 -14.60
CA GLU A 113 -4.76 0.83 -13.73
C GLU A 113 -4.91 0.45 -12.27
N LEU A 114 -6.15 0.26 -11.79
CA LEU A 114 -6.40 -0.18 -10.42
C LEU A 114 -5.79 -1.56 -10.15
N LEU A 115 -5.85 -2.51 -11.10
CA LEU A 115 -5.18 -3.81 -10.96
C LEU A 115 -3.66 -3.65 -10.81
N ILE A 116 -3.02 -2.88 -11.68
CA ILE A 116 -1.57 -2.62 -11.61
C ILE A 116 -1.19 -1.97 -10.28
N VAL A 117 -1.98 -0.99 -9.81
CA VAL A 117 -1.75 -0.33 -8.52
C VAL A 117 -1.97 -1.30 -7.36
N THR A 118 -2.98 -2.18 -7.45
CA THR A 118 -3.25 -3.23 -6.46
C THR A 118 -2.05 -4.16 -6.35
N ASP A 119 -1.55 -4.69 -7.47
CA ASP A 119 -0.40 -5.61 -7.49
C ASP A 119 0.81 -4.96 -6.82
N LYS A 120 1.15 -3.72 -7.20
CA LYS A 120 2.27 -2.98 -6.58
C LYS A 120 2.09 -2.77 -5.07
N VAL A 121 0.87 -2.52 -4.59
CA VAL A 121 0.61 -2.38 -3.16
C VAL A 121 0.76 -3.73 -2.46
N PHE A 122 0.25 -4.81 -3.05
CA PHE A 122 0.36 -6.14 -2.47
C PHE A 122 1.78 -6.70 -2.51
N ASP A 123 2.59 -6.42 -3.52
CA ASP A 123 4.05 -6.68 -3.53
C ASP A 123 4.72 -6.17 -2.25
N ILE A 124 4.42 -4.92 -1.90
CA ILE A 124 4.96 -4.25 -0.72
C ILE A 124 4.45 -4.92 0.55
N VAL A 125 3.15 -5.22 0.62
CA VAL A 125 2.55 -5.94 1.76
C VAL A 125 3.24 -7.28 1.95
N TYR A 126 3.41 -8.06 0.88
CA TYR A 126 4.07 -9.36 0.93
C TYR A 126 5.54 -9.23 1.34
N ALA A 127 6.29 -8.28 0.79
CA ALA A 127 7.67 -8.03 1.20
C ALA A 127 7.78 -7.78 2.71
N ILE A 128 6.89 -6.95 3.27
CA ILE A 128 6.85 -6.65 4.70
C ILE A 128 6.49 -7.90 5.53
N VAL A 129 5.45 -8.63 5.11
CA VAL A 129 4.98 -9.84 5.81
C VAL A 129 6.06 -10.92 5.79
N LEU A 130 6.67 -11.21 4.64
CA LEU A 130 7.70 -12.23 4.51
C LEU A 130 8.98 -11.87 5.28
N LYS A 131 9.37 -10.59 5.28
CA LYS A 131 10.48 -10.10 6.13
C LYS A 131 10.20 -10.34 7.61
N ARG A 132 8.95 -10.13 8.05
CA ARG A 132 8.56 -10.31 9.46
C ARG A 132 8.43 -11.77 9.85
N PHE A 133 7.92 -12.61 8.95
CA PHE A 133 7.60 -14.01 9.22
C PHE A 133 8.42 -14.92 8.29
N PRO A 134 9.74 -15.06 8.49
CA PRO A 134 10.59 -15.84 7.58
C PRO A 134 10.21 -17.33 7.51
N LYS A 135 9.54 -17.86 8.54
CA LYS A 135 8.99 -19.23 8.50
C LYS A 135 7.92 -19.40 7.41
N VAL A 136 7.19 -18.35 7.05
CA VAL A 136 6.22 -18.37 5.95
C VAL A 136 6.94 -18.62 4.63
N ILE A 137 8.14 -18.07 4.43
CA ILE A 137 8.94 -18.32 3.22
C ILE A 137 9.27 -19.81 3.10
N SER A 138 9.68 -20.46 4.20
CA SER A 138 9.97 -21.90 4.17
C SER A 138 8.75 -22.77 3.89
N LEU A 139 7.57 -22.35 4.32
CA LEU A 139 6.31 -23.05 4.03
C LEU A 139 5.84 -22.78 2.61
N ALA A 140 5.97 -21.54 2.13
CA ALA A 140 5.64 -21.18 0.78
C ALA A 140 6.51 -21.99 -0.22
N ARG A 141 7.81 -22.14 0.05
CA ARG A 141 8.78 -22.97 -0.74
C ARG A 141 8.42 -24.44 -0.88
N GLN A 142 7.47 -24.94 -0.11
CA GLN A 142 6.96 -26.30 -0.25
C GLN A 142 5.86 -26.40 -1.32
N TYR A 143 5.35 -25.27 -1.83
CA TYR A 143 4.41 -25.22 -2.94
C TYR A 143 5.17 -25.08 -4.27
N GLU A 144 4.84 -25.91 -5.25
CA GLU A 144 5.53 -26.01 -6.56
C GLU A 144 5.49 -24.72 -7.41
N PHE A 145 4.66 -23.74 -7.05
CA PHE A 145 4.40 -22.56 -7.89
C PHE A 145 5.30 -21.34 -7.59
N ILE A 146 6.30 -21.42 -6.70
CA ILE A 146 7.06 -20.22 -6.29
C ILE A 146 7.91 -19.59 -7.39
N GLU A 147 8.37 -20.35 -8.36
CA GLU A 147 9.13 -19.78 -9.49
C GLU A 147 8.26 -18.81 -10.30
N GLU A 148 6.95 -19.05 -10.38
CA GLU A 148 5.98 -18.15 -11.03
C GLU A 148 5.81 -16.83 -10.27
N TRP A 149 6.05 -16.82 -8.94
CA TRP A 149 5.87 -15.63 -8.10
C TRP A 149 7.00 -14.61 -8.28
N GLN A 150 8.20 -15.03 -8.72
CA GLN A 150 9.29 -14.10 -9.01
C GLN A 150 8.99 -13.20 -10.21
N GLU A 151 8.28 -13.71 -11.22
CA GLU A 151 7.86 -12.91 -12.38
C GLU A 151 6.74 -11.93 -12.01
N CYS A 152 5.87 -12.30 -11.06
CA CYS A 152 4.73 -11.48 -10.67
C CYS A 152 4.98 -10.51 -9.51
N LEU A 153 5.89 -10.83 -8.58
CA LEU A 153 6.13 -10.06 -7.35
C LEU A 153 7.66 -9.80 -7.15
N PRO A 154 8.29 -8.96 -8.00
CA PRO A 154 9.74 -8.82 -8.08
C PRO A 154 10.41 -8.26 -6.81
N ASN A 155 9.62 -7.76 -5.85
CA ASN A 155 10.10 -7.16 -4.61
C ASN A 155 9.96 -8.08 -3.38
N THR A 156 9.47 -9.31 -3.56
CA THR A 156 8.96 -10.15 -2.47
C THR A 156 9.93 -11.27 -2.03
N ILE A 157 10.94 -11.61 -2.84
CA ILE A 157 11.86 -12.74 -2.61
C ILE A 157 13.30 -12.28 -2.43
#